data_AF-A0A1B7HUW3-F1
#
_entry.id   AF-A0A1B7HUW3-F1
#
_cell.length_a   1.000
_cell.length_b   1.000
_cell.length_c   1.000
_cell.angle_alpha   90.00
_cell.angle_beta   90.00
_cell.angle_gamma   90.00
#
_symmetry.space_group_name_H-M   'P 1'
#
loop_
_entity.id
_entity.type
_entity.pdbx_description
1 polymer ?
#
loop_
_entity_poly.entity_id
_entity_poly.type
_entity_poly.pdbx_seq_one_letter_code
_entity_poly.pdbx_strand_id
1 'polypeptide(L)' 'MKCKIESGQKDLNYTVYPAEKAPEGASRSFYIVAEDTAAKQSAKAELMVYLNINTHTS' A
#
# COMPACT_ATOMS: atom_id res chain seq x y z
N MET A 1 -8.75 -2.35 2.38
CA MET A 1 -8.20 -2.62 3.72
C MET A 1 -7.98 -1.30 4.43
N LYS A 2 -8.55 -1.14 5.63
CA LYS A 2 -8.36 0.06 6.45
C LYS A 2 -7.44 -0.29 7.61
N CYS A 3 -6.30 0.38 7.70
CA CYS A 3 -5.34 0.23 8.79
C CYS A 3 -5.35 1.47 9.67
N LYS A 4 -4.90 1.33 10.92
CA LYS A 4 -4.70 2.45 11.84
C LYS A 4 -3.26 2.45 12.33
N ILE A 5 -2.67 3.64 12.40
CA ILE A 5 -1.44 3.81 13.16
C ILE A 5 -1.83 3.75 14.64
N GLU A 6 -1.14 2.92 15.43
CA GLU A 6 -1.45 2.70 16.84
C GLU A 6 -1.42 4.00 17.68
N SER A 7 -0.58 4.97 17.29
CA SER A 7 -0.56 6.31 17.89
C SER A 7 -1.84 7.15 17.63
N GLY A 8 -2.82 6.60 16.91
CA GLY A 8 -4.17 7.13 16.77
C GLY A 8 -4.32 8.30 15.80
N GLN A 9 -3.24 8.75 15.17
CA GLN A 9 -3.27 10.03 14.45
C GLN A 9 -3.88 9.96 13.06
N LYS A 10 -3.81 8.81 12.35
CA LYS A 10 -4.30 8.70 10.97
C LYS A 10 -4.80 7.30 10.63
N ASP A 11 -5.94 7.24 9.95
CA ASP A 11 -6.38 6.06 9.21
C ASP A 11 -5.53 5.95 7.92
N LEU A 12 -5.22 4.72 7.52
CA LEU A 12 -4.50 4.41 6.28
C LEU A 12 -5.40 3.53 5.40
N ASN A 13 -5.81 4.05 4.25
CA ASN A 13 -6.66 3.31 3.31
C ASN A 13 -5.84 2.71 2.17
N TYR A 14 -6.01 1.40 2.00
CA TYR A 14 -5.39 0.64 0.92
C TYR A 14 -6.44 -0.14 0.13
N THR A 15 -6.24 -0.28 -1.17
CA THR A 15 -7.00 -1.23 -2.00
C THR A 15 -6.14 -2.45 -2.30
N VAL A 16 -6.75 -3.62 -2.20
CA VAL A 16 -6.13 -4.89 -2.59
C VAL A 16 -6.69 -5.29 -3.94
N TYR A 17 -5.79 -5.55 -4.88
CA TYR A 17 -6.09 -6.00 -6.22
C TYR A 17 -5.54 -7.41 -6.46
N PRO A 18 -6.15 -8.16 -7.38
CA PRO A 18 -5.56 -9.37 -7.92
C PRO A 18 -4.17 -9.13 -8.51
N ALA A 19 -3.36 -10.19 -8.55
CA ALA A 19 -2.01 -10.18 -9.06
C ALA A 19 -1.91 -9.68 -10.51
N GLU A 20 -2.90 -9.96 -11.37
CA GLU A 20 -2.86 -9.59 -12.79
C GLU A 20 -2.93 -8.08 -13.01
N LYS A 21 -3.32 -7.31 -11.99
CA LYS A 21 -3.35 -5.84 -12.03
C LYS A 21 -2.06 -5.19 -11.55
N ALA A 22 -1.07 -5.98 -11.14
CA ALA A 22 0.25 -5.46 -10.78
C ALA A 22 1.00 -5.01 -12.04
N PRO A 23 1.77 -3.90 -11.98
CA PRO A 23 2.74 -3.59 -13.02
C PRO A 23 3.78 -4.74 -13.16
N GLU A 24 4.32 -4.88 -14.36
CA GLU A 24 4.99 -6.10 -14.87
C GLU A 24 5.86 -6.89 -13.89
N GLY A 25 5.75 -8.23 -13.97
CA GLY A 25 6.83 -9.16 -13.62
C GLY A 25 6.94 -9.61 -12.16
N ALA A 26 6.05 -9.19 -11.26
CA ALA A 26 6.14 -9.61 -9.87
C ALA A 26 5.31 -10.88 -9.60
N SER A 27 5.96 -11.99 -9.26
CA SER A 27 5.32 -13.21 -8.72
C SER A 27 4.68 -12.90 -7.35
N ARG A 28 3.49 -12.29 -7.34
CA ARG A 28 2.78 -11.88 -6.12
C ARG A 28 1.37 -12.46 -6.16
N SER A 29 0.87 -12.95 -5.03
CA SER A 29 -0.52 -13.43 -4.94
C SER A 29 -1.55 -12.30 -4.94
N PHE A 30 -1.12 -11.07 -4.65
CA PHE A 30 -1.96 -9.87 -4.63
C PHE A 30 -1.11 -8.60 -4.73
N TYR A 31 -1.77 -7.49 -5.06
CA TYR A 31 -1.18 -6.16 -5.25
C TYR A 31 -1.90 -5.14 -4.38
N ILE A 32 -1.15 -4.30 -3.64
CA ILE A 32 -1.73 -3.30 -2.73
C ILE A 32 -1.40 -1.89 -3.22
N VAL A 33 -2.42 -1.03 -3.24
CA VAL A 33 -2.31 0.39 -3.60
C VAL A 33 -2.71 1.26 -2.42
N ALA A 34 -1.92 2.31 -2.16
CA ALA A 34 -2.25 3.35 -1.19
C ALA A 34 -3.20 4.40 -1.77
N GLU A 35 -4.37 4.59 -1.16
CA GLU A 35 -5.44 5.44 -1.69
C GLU A 35 -5.32 6.89 -1.21
N ASP A 36 -5.00 7.10 0.06
CA ASP A 36 -4.91 8.44 0.66
C ASP A 36 -3.47 8.90 0.94
N THR A 37 -3.32 10.19 1.24
CA THR A 37 -2.00 10.81 1.50
C THR A 37 -1.27 10.17 2.68
N ALA A 38 -1.99 9.78 3.74
CA ALA A 38 -1.37 9.15 4.90
C ALA A 38 -0.85 7.75 4.56
N ALA A 39 -1.63 6.97 3.80
CA ALA A 39 -1.28 5.65 3.29
C ALA A 39 -0.10 5.71 2.31
N LYS A 40 -0.03 6.74 1.45
CA LYS A 40 1.11 6.95 0.53
C LYS A 40 2.39 7.33 1.27
N GLN A 41 2.27 8.13 2.33
CA GLN A 41 3.42 8.49 3.17
C GLN A 41 3.93 7.28 3.97
N SER A 42 3.03 6.48 4.55
CA SER A 42 3.42 5.29 5.28
C SER A 42 3.99 4.18 4.38
N ALA A 43 3.55 4.08 3.12
CA ALA A 43 4.13 3.17 2.13
C ALA A 43 5.62 3.43 1.83
N LYS A 44 6.13 4.61 2.19
CA LYS A 44 7.54 4.97 2.07
C LYS A 44 8.36 4.67 3.33
N ALA A 45 7.72 4.26 4.43
CA ALA A 45 8.41 3.87 5.65
C ALA A 45 8.93 2.43 5.55
N GLU A 46 10.08 2.14 6.17
CA GLU A 46 10.83 0.88 6.04
C GLU A 46 9.99 -0.38 6.29
N LEU A 47 9.01 -0.32 7.21
CA LEU A 47 8.13 -1.45 7.52
C LEU A 47 7.24 -1.88 6.34
N MET A 48 6.92 -0.94 5.44
CA MET A 48 6.09 -1.14 4.26
C MET A 48 6.93 -1.39 3.00
N VAL A 49 8.26 -1.49 3.12
CA VAL A 49 9.14 -2.01 2.06
C VAL A 49 9.01 -3.53 1.97
N TYR A 50 8.71 -4.20 3.10
CA TYR A 50 8.45 -5.65 3.13
C TYR A 50 7.09 -6.02 2.55
N LEU A 51 6.10 -5.14 2.71
CA LEU A 51 4.80 -5.27 2.07
C LEU A 51 4.87 -4.49 0.76
N ASN A 52 5.08 -5.17 -0.36
CA ASN A 52 5.14 -4.54 -1.69
C ASN A 52 3.90 -3.68 -2.02
N ILE A 53 3.91 -2.41 -1.59
CA ILE A 53 2.79 -1.47 -1.71
C ILE A 53 3.19 -0.42 -2.73
N ASN A 54 2.46 -0.39 -3.84
CA ASN A 54 2.77 0.54 -4.90
C ASN A 54 2.12 1.90 -4.63
N THR A 55 2.86 2.95 -4.95
CA THR A 55 2.39 4.32 -4.92
C THR A 55 2.35 4.80 -6.36
N HIS A 56 1.17 4.81 -7.00
CA HIS A 56 1.00 5.54 -8.25
C HIS A 56 1.25 7.03 -7.96
N THR A 57 2.42 7.52 -8.36
CA THR A 57 2.73 8.95 -8.47
C THR A 57 2.45 9.36 -9.91
N SER A 58 1.43 10.21 -10.12
CA SER A 58 1.32 11.02 -11.32
C SER A 58 2.40 12.09 -11.34
#